data_AF-A0A357V9H2-F1
#
_entry.id   AF-A0A357V9H2-F1
#
_cell.length_a   1.000
_cell.length_b   1.000
_cell.length_c   1.000
_cell.angle_alpha   90.00
_cell.angle_beta   90.00
_cell.angle_gamma   90.00
#
_symmetry.space_group_name_H-M   'P 1'
#
loop_
_entity.id
_entity.type
_entity.pdbx_description
1 polymer ?
#
loop_
_entity_poly.entity_id
_entity_poly.type
_entity_poly.pdbx_seq_one_letter_code
_entity_poly.pdbx_strand_id
1 'polypeptide(L)'
;IARAIDYIHLGDIFQANIAQRFLTDLPAETRPYDVYRRLRRISSAPFAAFLNCGKGRAVISASPERFLSLGPGGVIETRPIKGTRPRGVTTDEDRALAAALIASEKDRAENLMIVDLLRNDLSRVARIGSVRVSKLFELETFARVHHLVSEVQADIAEGLDAVDLLRATFPGGSITGAPKIRAM
;
A
#
# COMPACT_ATOMS: atom_id res chain seq x y z
N ILE A 1 -1.98 -12.08 17.34
CA ILE A 1 -3.01 -11.00 17.40
C ILE A 1 -3.11 -10.42 18.80
N ALA A 2 -3.49 -11.20 19.83
CA ALA A 2 -3.60 -10.71 21.22
C ALA A 2 -2.38 -9.89 21.69
N ARG A 3 -1.17 -10.43 21.54
CA ARG A 3 0.08 -9.71 21.87
C ARG A 3 0.26 -8.35 21.18
N ALA A 4 -0.22 -8.20 19.94
CA ALA A 4 -0.13 -6.92 19.23
C ALA A 4 -1.14 -5.91 19.80
N ILE A 5 -2.32 -6.37 20.22
CA ILE A 5 -3.31 -5.56 20.92
C ILE A 5 -2.74 -5.09 22.27
N ASP A 6 -2.05 -5.96 23.00
CA ASP A 6 -1.40 -5.59 24.27
C ASP A 6 -0.37 -4.48 24.05
N TYR A 7 0.46 -4.58 23.00
CA TYR A 7 1.38 -3.51 22.63
C TYR A 7 0.69 -2.20 22.24
N ILE A 8 -0.49 -2.26 21.60
CA ILE A 8 -1.28 -1.07 21.32
C ILE A 8 -1.79 -0.42 22.62
N HIS A 9 -2.31 -1.22 23.55
CA HIS A 9 -2.78 -0.73 24.84
C HIS A 9 -1.65 -0.14 25.70
N LEU A 10 -0.43 -0.68 25.59
CA LEU A 10 0.75 -0.18 26.28
C LEU A 10 1.38 1.05 25.60
N GLY A 11 0.90 1.43 24.41
CA GLY A 11 1.44 2.56 23.64
C GLY A 11 2.75 2.26 22.89
N ASP A 12 3.14 0.99 22.78
CA ASP A 12 4.36 0.57 22.07
C ASP A 12 4.22 0.77 20.55
N ILE A 13 3.03 0.48 20.02
CA ILE A 13 2.69 0.62 18.60
C ILE A 13 1.27 1.16 18.45
N PHE A 14 0.99 1.84 17.36
CA PHE A 14 -0.35 2.24 16.95
C PHE A 14 -1.02 1.18 16.06
N GLN A 15 -0.23 0.48 15.24
CA GLN A 15 -0.72 -0.53 14.30
C GLN A 15 0.37 -1.56 14.02
N ALA A 16 -0.05 -2.81 13.80
CA ALA A 16 0.77 -3.87 13.20
C ALA A 16 -0.02 -4.59 12.10
N ASN A 17 0.66 -4.94 11.01
CA ASN A 17 0.16 -5.81 9.96
C ASN A 17 0.64 -7.24 10.22
N ILE A 18 -0.29 -8.15 10.50
CA ILE A 18 0.03 -9.55 10.79
C ILE A 18 -0.34 -10.37 9.55
N ALA A 19 0.67 -10.99 8.93
CA ALA A 19 0.49 -11.86 7.78
C ALA A 19 0.89 -13.31 8.11
N GLN A 20 0.26 -14.27 7.44
CA GLN A 20 0.62 -15.68 7.50
C GLN A 20 0.78 -16.24 6.09
N ARG A 21 1.63 -17.25 5.94
CA ARG A 21 1.90 -17.88 4.66
C ARG A 21 1.07 -19.15 4.49
N PHE A 22 0.36 -19.24 3.37
CA PHE A 22 -0.26 -20.47 2.90
C PHE A 22 0.60 -21.08 1.81
N LEU A 23 0.74 -22.41 1.84
CA LEU A 23 1.53 -23.18 0.88
C LEU A 23 0.67 -24.30 0.31
N THR A 24 0.78 -24.50 -1.00
CA THR A 24 0.15 -25.61 -1.72
C THR A 24 1.04 -25.97 -2.89
N ASP A 25 1.01 -27.24 -3.27
CA ASP A 25 1.62 -27.69 -4.51
C ASP A 25 0.80 -27.20 -5.71
N LEU A 26 1.49 -26.88 -6.79
CA LEU A 26 0.85 -26.63 -8.08
C LEU A 26 0.63 -27.97 -8.79
N PRO A 27 -0.53 -28.18 -9.44
CA PRO A 27 -0.74 -29.34 -10.30
C PRO A 27 0.36 -29.46 -11.35
N ALA A 28 0.76 -30.69 -11.69
CA ALA A 28 1.94 -30.96 -12.52
C ALA A 28 1.89 -30.27 -13.90
N GLU A 29 0.70 -30.13 -14.46
CA GLU A 29 0.42 -29.50 -15.75
C GLU A 29 0.30 -27.97 -15.68
N THR A 30 0.19 -27.39 -14.47
CA THR A 30 -0.02 -25.96 -14.27
C THR A 30 1.30 -25.20 -14.24
N ARG A 31 1.47 -24.26 -15.16
CA ARG A 31 2.65 -23.38 -15.18
C ARG A 31 2.36 -22.11 -14.37
N PRO A 32 3.37 -21.47 -13.77
CA PRO A 32 3.17 -20.19 -13.06
C PRO A 32 2.48 -19.11 -13.90
N TYR A 33 2.72 -19.10 -15.22
CA TYR A 33 2.06 -18.15 -16.12
C TYR A 33 0.55 -18.39 -16.23
N ASP A 34 0.09 -19.64 -16.17
CA ASP A 34 -1.34 -19.97 -16.20
C ASP A 34 -2.06 -19.42 -14.96
N VAL A 35 -1.40 -19.51 -13.79
CA VAL A 35 -1.87 -18.92 -12.54
C VAL A 35 -1.97 -17.40 -12.68
N TYR A 36 -0.96 -16.73 -13.24
CA TYR A 36 -1.01 -15.29 -13.48
C TYR A 36 -2.14 -14.87 -14.42
N ARG A 37 -2.36 -15.60 -15.53
CA ARG A 37 -3.46 -15.32 -16.46
C ARG A 37 -4.83 -15.44 -15.77
N ARG A 38 -5.02 -16.47 -14.94
CA ARG A 38 -6.25 -16.64 -14.15
C ARG A 38 -6.40 -15.50 -13.14
N LEU A 39 -5.34 -15.16 -12.41
CA LEU A 39 -5.35 -14.06 -11.45
C LEU A 39 -5.71 -12.73 -12.13
N ARG A 40 -5.15 -12.42 -13.30
CA ARG A 40 -5.40 -11.16 -14.02
C ARG A 40 -6.85 -11.01 -14.50
N ARG A 41 -7.52 -12.12 -14.82
CA ARG A 41 -8.97 -12.12 -15.13
C ARG A 41 -9.81 -11.88 -13.87
N ILE A 42 -9.38 -12.42 -12.74
CA ILE A 42 -10.08 -12.26 -11.47
C ILE A 42 -9.78 -10.90 -10.86
N SER A 43 -8.58 -10.33 -10.98
CA SER A 43 -8.19 -9.05 -10.39
C SER A 43 -7.33 -8.25 -11.35
N SER A 44 -7.91 -7.15 -11.86
CA SER A 44 -7.24 -6.21 -12.76
C SER A 44 -6.51 -5.12 -11.98
N ALA A 45 -5.58 -5.52 -11.11
CA ALA A 45 -4.86 -4.57 -10.27
C ALA A 45 -3.86 -3.72 -11.11
N PRO A 46 -3.71 -2.41 -10.82
CA PRO A 46 -2.89 -1.49 -11.62
C PRO A 46 -1.40 -1.84 -11.61
N PHE A 47 -0.89 -2.44 -10.53
CA PHE A 47 0.51 -2.84 -10.38
C PHE A 47 0.70 -4.36 -10.43
N ALA A 48 -0.17 -5.06 -11.18
CA ALA A 48 -0.06 -6.50 -11.39
C ALA A 48 1.21 -6.85 -12.18
N ALA A 49 1.91 -7.91 -11.76
CA ALA A 49 3.18 -8.31 -12.34
C ALA A 49 3.34 -9.84 -12.39
N PHE A 50 4.06 -10.30 -13.41
CA PHE A 50 4.58 -11.66 -13.50
C PHE A 50 6.09 -11.57 -13.73
N LEU A 51 6.86 -12.16 -12.81
CA LEU A 51 8.30 -12.26 -12.93
C LEU A 51 8.70 -13.72 -12.92
N ASN A 52 9.30 -14.19 -14.02
CA ASN A 52 9.96 -15.47 -14.04
C ASN A 52 11.38 -15.30 -13.46
N CYS A 53 11.65 -15.93 -12.32
CA CYS A 53 12.93 -15.83 -11.62
C CYS A 53 13.90 -16.95 -12.00
N GLY A 54 13.53 -17.81 -12.95
CA GLY A 54 14.28 -19.01 -13.30
C GLY A 54 14.26 -20.06 -12.19
N LYS A 55 14.93 -21.20 -12.42
CA LYS A 55 15.06 -22.31 -11.45
C LYS A 55 13.71 -22.78 -10.86
N GLY A 56 12.65 -22.76 -11.67
CA GLY A 56 11.30 -23.14 -11.26
C GLY A 56 10.61 -22.15 -10.31
N ARG A 57 11.10 -20.91 -10.18
CA ARG A 57 10.53 -19.87 -9.32
C ARG A 57 9.92 -18.75 -10.13
N ALA A 58 8.78 -18.25 -9.68
CA ALA A 58 8.15 -17.08 -10.24
C ALA A 58 7.48 -16.24 -9.14
N VAL A 59 7.39 -14.94 -9.36
CA VAL A 59 6.55 -14.03 -8.58
C VAL A 59 5.32 -13.69 -9.40
N ILE A 60 4.15 -13.86 -8.79
CA ILE A 60 2.85 -13.56 -9.37
C ILE A 60 2.17 -12.56 -8.43
N SER A 61 1.86 -11.37 -8.93
CA SER A 61 1.33 -10.27 -8.11
C SER A 61 0.10 -9.61 -8.76
N ALA A 62 -0.86 -9.23 -7.91
CA ALA A 62 -1.98 -8.37 -8.25
C ALA A 62 -2.03 -7.18 -7.25
N SER A 63 -0.95 -6.42 -7.17
CA SER A 63 -0.83 -5.30 -6.22
C SER A 63 -1.78 -4.15 -6.57
N PRO A 64 -2.65 -3.73 -5.63
CA PRO A 64 -3.54 -2.58 -5.83
C PRO A 64 -2.84 -1.24 -5.54
N GLU A 65 -1.79 -1.24 -4.72
CA GLU A 65 -1.20 -0.05 -4.13
C GLU A 65 0.19 0.24 -4.74
N ARG A 66 0.45 1.52 -4.98
CA ARG A 66 1.78 2.03 -5.37
C ARG A 66 2.59 2.24 -4.11
N PHE A 67 3.68 1.49 -3.95
CA PHE A 67 4.61 1.80 -2.88
C PHE A 67 5.38 3.10 -3.16
N LEU A 68 6.07 3.18 -4.30
CA LEU A 68 6.88 4.34 -4.69
C LEU A 68 6.82 4.53 -6.22
N SER A 69 6.97 5.77 -6.65
CA SER A 69 7.36 6.16 -7.99
C SER A 69 8.46 7.21 -7.91
N LEU A 70 9.47 7.10 -8.78
CA LEU A 70 10.48 8.14 -9.00
C LEU A 70 10.37 8.55 -10.47
N GLY A 71 9.84 9.74 -10.71
CA GLY A 71 9.64 10.31 -12.03
C GLY A 71 10.86 11.04 -12.57
N PRO A 72 10.83 11.44 -13.86
CA PRO A 72 11.81 12.35 -14.44
C PRO A 72 11.94 13.64 -13.62
N GLY A 73 13.15 14.18 -13.50
CA GLY A 73 13.41 15.37 -12.68
C GLY A 73 13.48 15.11 -11.17
N GLY A 74 13.33 13.86 -10.73
CA GLY A 74 13.53 13.47 -9.34
C GLY A 74 12.28 13.56 -8.46
N VAL A 75 11.08 13.67 -9.04
CA VAL A 75 9.83 13.71 -8.28
C VAL A 75 9.50 12.33 -7.73
N ILE A 76 9.41 12.23 -6.40
CA ILE A 76 9.01 11.04 -5.66
C ILE A 76 7.51 11.12 -5.37
N GLU A 77 6.81 10.00 -5.50
CA GLU A 77 5.41 9.86 -5.12
C GLU A 77 5.15 8.53 -4.40
N THR A 78 4.35 8.56 -3.33
CA THR A 78 3.76 7.38 -2.69
C THR A 78 2.28 7.59 -2.44
N ARG A 79 1.47 6.53 -2.63
CA ARG A 79 0.01 6.60 -2.57
C ARG A 79 -0.56 5.56 -1.62
N PRO A 80 -0.51 5.78 -0.30
CA PRO A 80 -1.05 4.85 0.67
C PRO A 80 -2.57 4.69 0.54
N ILE A 81 -3.03 3.47 0.76
CA ILE A 81 -4.46 3.12 0.81
C ILE A 81 -4.82 2.66 2.22
N LYS A 82 -5.79 3.33 2.85
CA LYS A 82 -6.42 2.89 4.10
C LYS A 82 -7.90 3.22 4.08
N GLY A 83 -8.72 2.28 4.53
CA GLY A 83 -10.16 2.32 4.34
C GLY A 83 -10.58 1.74 2.99
N THR A 84 -11.47 0.77 3.05
CA THR A 84 -12.01 0.07 1.88
C THR A 84 -13.48 -0.26 2.10
N ARG A 85 -14.31 -0.06 1.09
CA ARG A 85 -15.69 -0.57 1.04
C ARG A 85 -15.93 -1.29 -0.28
N PRO A 86 -16.76 -2.34 -0.32
CA PRO A 86 -17.16 -2.96 -1.58
C PRO A 86 -17.98 -1.98 -2.42
N ARG A 87 -18.16 -2.30 -3.71
CA ARG A 87 -19.21 -1.65 -4.52
C ARG A 87 -20.58 -2.13 -4.08
N GLY A 88 -21.56 -1.23 -4.13
CA GLY A 88 -22.97 -1.56 -3.91
C GLY A 88 -23.57 -2.33 -5.09
N VAL A 89 -24.63 -3.11 -4.82
CA VAL A 89 -25.40 -3.80 -5.84
C VAL A 89 -26.28 -2.80 -6.60
N THR A 90 -26.76 -1.77 -5.89
CA THR A 90 -27.54 -0.66 -6.46
C THR A 90 -26.76 0.65 -6.40
N THR A 91 -27.14 1.63 -7.23
CA THR A 91 -26.50 2.95 -7.22
C THR A 91 -26.61 3.66 -5.88
N ASP A 92 -27.75 3.51 -5.18
CA ASP A 92 -27.95 4.16 -3.89
C ASP A 92 -27.12 3.51 -2.78
N GLU A 93 -27.04 2.18 -2.78
CA GLU A 93 -26.15 1.44 -1.89
C GLU A 93 -24.67 1.80 -2.13
N ASP A 94 -24.25 1.89 -3.39
CA ASP A 94 -22.88 2.25 -3.77
C ASP A 94 -22.50 3.64 -3.24
N ARG A 95 -23.38 4.62 -3.42
CA ARG A 95 -23.20 5.97 -2.87
C ARG A 95 -23.17 5.98 -1.35
N ALA A 96 -24.03 5.20 -0.69
CA ALA A 96 -24.06 5.11 0.76
C ALA A 96 -22.76 4.50 1.32
N LEU A 97 -22.23 3.45 0.68
CA LEU A 97 -20.95 2.83 1.05
C LEU A 97 -19.77 3.79 0.88
N ALA A 98 -19.73 4.52 -0.23
CA ALA A 98 -18.73 5.56 -0.46
C ALA A 98 -18.81 6.70 0.58
N ALA A 99 -20.02 7.21 0.86
CA ALA A 99 -20.23 8.25 1.86
C ALA A 99 -19.84 7.79 3.26
N ALA A 100 -20.20 6.56 3.64
CA ALA A 100 -19.80 5.96 4.91
C ALA A 100 -18.28 5.78 5.04
N LEU A 101 -17.59 5.49 3.94
CA LEU A 101 -16.13 5.42 3.93
C LEU A 101 -15.50 6.80 4.18
N ILE A 102 -15.96 7.84 3.48
CA ILE A 102 -15.47 9.22 3.65
C ILE A 102 -15.71 9.71 5.08
N ALA A 103 -16.86 9.39 5.68
CA ALA A 103 -17.22 9.81 7.02
C ALA A 103 -16.53 9.01 8.15
N SER A 104 -15.83 7.91 7.82
CA SER A 104 -15.24 7.03 8.82
C SER A 104 -14.02 7.68 9.50
N GLU A 105 -14.20 8.14 10.74
CA GLU A 105 -13.13 8.70 11.57
C GLU A 105 -11.97 7.71 11.76
N LYS A 106 -12.30 6.42 11.95
CA LYS A 106 -11.31 5.35 12.06
C LYS A 106 -10.44 5.25 10.81
N ASP A 107 -11.07 5.14 9.63
CA ASP A 107 -10.36 4.95 8.37
C ASP A 107 -9.49 6.19 8.05
N ARG A 108 -9.97 7.40 8.37
CA ARG A 108 -9.20 8.65 8.25
C ARG A 108 -8.01 8.70 9.21
N ALA A 109 -8.18 8.27 10.47
CA ALA A 109 -7.10 8.24 11.45
C ALA A 109 -5.99 7.25 11.04
N GLU A 110 -6.36 6.04 10.62
CA GLU A 110 -5.40 5.05 10.10
C GLU A 110 -4.67 5.59 8.86
N ASN A 111 -5.38 6.23 7.93
CA ASN A 111 -4.78 6.82 6.73
C ASN A 111 -3.78 7.94 7.09
N LEU A 112 -4.17 8.86 7.97
CA LEU A 112 -3.32 9.99 8.39
C LEU A 112 -2.02 9.50 9.03
N MET A 113 -2.11 8.51 9.91
CA MET A 113 -0.95 7.89 10.54
C MET A 113 0.03 7.31 9.52
N ILE A 114 -0.46 6.65 8.46
CA ILE A 114 0.39 6.15 7.38
C ILE A 114 0.97 7.30 6.55
N VAL A 115 0.18 8.33 6.26
CA VAL A 115 0.67 9.54 5.59
C VAL A 115 1.84 10.16 6.36
N ASP A 116 1.72 10.32 7.68
CA ASP A 116 2.79 10.89 8.50
C ASP A 116 4.03 10.00 8.56
N LEU A 117 3.84 8.68 8.66
CA LEU A 117 4.95 7.72 8.57
C LEU A 117 5.68 7.85 7.22
N LEU A 118 4.95 7.95 6.11
CA LEU A 118 5.55 8.07 4.78
C LEU A 118 6.21 9.43 4.55
N ARG A 119 5.65 10.52 5.10
CA ARG A 119 6.32 11.84 5.11
C ARG A 119 7.67 11.75 5.80
N ASN A 120 7.73 11.07 6.95
CA ASN A 120 8.97 10.85 7.70
C ASN A 120 9.96 9.93 6.93
N ASP A 121 9.48 8.89 6.26
CA ASP A 121 10.35 8.05 5.44
C ASP A 121 10.96 8.85 4.27
N LEU A 122 10.13 9.62 3.55
CA LEU A 122 10.59 10.41 2.41
C LEU A 122 11.54 11.54 2.83
N SER A 123 11.34 12.16 4.00
CA SER A 123 12.21 13.26 4.45
C SER A 123 13.67 12.86 4.63
N ARG A 124 13.98 11.56 4.72
CA ARG A 124 15.35 11.04 4.84
C ARG A 124 16.16 11.16 3.53
N VAL A 125 15.47 11.26 2.40
CA VAL A 125 16.06 11.23 1.04
C VAL A 125 15.54 12.33 0.13
N ALA A 126 14.66 13.20 0.65
CA ALA A 126 14.08 14.32 -0.07
C ALA A 126 14.85 15.61 0.17
N ARG A 127 14.76 16.55 -0.78
CA ARG A 127 15.19 17.94 -0.58
C ARG A 127 14.41 18.55 0.58
N ILE A 128 15.11 19.29 1.44
CA ILE A 128 14.52 19.97 2.58
C ILE A 128 13.35 20.84 2.11
N GLY A 129 12.19 20.69 2.76
CA GLY A 129 10.97 21.45 2.45
C GLY A 129 10.16 20.96 1.24
N SER A 130 10.63 19.94 0.50
CA SER A 130 9.91 19.44 -0.69
C SER A 130 8.77 18.47 -0.37
N VAL A 131 8.82 17.80 0.79
CA VAL A 131 7.83 16.80 1.22
C VAL A 131 6.48 17.48 1.46
N ARG A 132 5.47 17.07 0.70
CA ARG A 132 4.12 17.63 0.75
C ARG A 132 3.06 16.54 0.58
N VAL A 133 1.89 16.77 1.16
CA VAL A 133 0.70 15.93 0.94
C VAL A 133 -0.13 16.60 -0.14
N SER A 134 -0.15 16.05 -1.34
CA SER A 134 -0.88 16.62 -2.49
C SER A 134 -2.36 16.25 -2.46
N LYS A 135 -2.70 15.08 -1.91
CA LYS A 135 -4.06 14.56 -1.75
C LYS A 135 -4.19 13.90 -0.38
N LEU A 136 -5.31 14.15 0.32
CA LEU A 136 -5.56 13.57 1.64
C LEU A 136 -7.00 13.06 1.72
N PHE A 137 -7.16 11.77 1.99
CA PHE A 137 -8.45 11.07 2.10
C PHE A 137 -9.32 11.14 0.84
N GLU A 138 -8.70 11.10 -0.34
CA GLU A 138 -9.44 11.14 -1.60
C GLU A 138 -10.13 9.80 -1.86
N LEU A 139 -11.43 9.83 -2.15
CA LEU A 139 -12.18 8.64 -2.50
C LEU A 139 -11.87 8.24 -3.95
N GLU A 140 -11.26 7.07 -4.13
CA GLU A 140 -11.08 6.46 -5.44
C GLU A 140 -11.98 5.25 -5.61
N THR A 141 -12.67 5.19 -6.74
CA THR A 141 -13.63 4.11 -7.05
C THR A 141 -13.05 3.20 -8.12
N PHE A 142 -12.94 1.92 -7.78
CA PHE A 142 -12.50 0.85 -8.68
C PHE A 142 -13.68 -0.06 -9.03
N ALA A 143 -13.43 -1.04 -9.91
CA ALA A 143 -14.45 -1.96 -10.39
C ALA A 143 -15.14 -2.76 -9.27
N ARG A 144 -14.47 -2.98 -8.13
CA ARG A 144 -14.99 -3.81 -7.03
C ARG A 144 -14.99 -3.17 -5.65
N VAL A 145 -14.30 -2.04 -5.48
CA VAL A 145 -14.13 -1.40 -4.19
C VAL A 145 -14.01 0.10 -4.33
N HIS A 146 -14.32 0.81 -3.25
CA HIS A 146 -13.91 2.17 -2.97
C HIS A 146 -12.73 2.17 -2.01
N HIS A 147 -11.79 3.09 -2.19
CA HIS A 147 -10.62 3.28 -1.34
C HIS A 147 -10.50 4.75 -0.91
N LEU A 148 -10.01 5.00 0.31
CA LEU A 148 -9.42 6.31 0.60
C LEU A 148 -7.94 6.26 0.30
N VAL A 149 -7.54 7.11 -0.61
CA VAL A 149 -6.17 7.24 -1.10
C VAL A 149 -5.65 8.60 -0.69
N SER A 150 -4.44 8.61 -0.16
CA SER A 150 -3.69 9.85 0.04
C SER A 150 -2.45 9.82 -0.82
N GLU A 151 -1.85 10.97 -1.07
CA GLU A 151 -0.66 11.09 -1.89
C GLU A 151 0.37 11.98 -1.19
N VAL A 152 1.57 11.44 -1.04
CA VAL A 152 2.72 12.18 -0.53
C VAL A 152 3.74 12.30 -1.65
N GLN A 153 4.13 13.54 -1.94
CA GLN A 153 5.13 13.87 -2.95
C GLN A 153 6.35 14.50 -2.30
N ALA A 154 7.51 14.33 -2.92
CA ALA A 154 8.74 15.00 -2.55
C ALA A 154 9.67 15.11 -3.76
N ASP A 155 10.72 15.92 -3.66
CA ASP A 155 11.78 15.94 -4.66
C ASP A 155 13.00 15.24 -4.08
N ILE A 156 13.58 14.28 -4.79
CA ILE A 156 14.76 13.56 -4.32
C ILE A 156 15.94 14.52 -4.14
N ALA A 157 16.69 14.32 -3.05
CA ALA A 157 17.89 15.09 -2.77
C ALA A 157 18.96 14.89 -3.86
N GLU A 158 19.78 15.90 -4.08
CA GLU A 158 20.87 15.83 -5.04
C GLU A 158 21.86 14.71 -4.68
N GLY A 159 22.31 13.96 -5.68
CA GLY A 159 23.24 12.84 -5.50
C GLY A 159 22.62 11.54 -5.00
N LEU A 160 21.31 11.50 -4.71
CA LEU A 160 20.60 10.27 -4.34
C LEU A 160 19.83 9.68 -5.53
N ASP A 161 19.59 8.37 -5.47
CA ASP A 161 18.91 7.63 -6.53
C ASP A 161 17.72 6.76 -6.04
N ALA A 162 17.16 5.97 -6.96
CA ALA A 162 16.05 5.07 -6.67
C ALA A 162 16.39 3.99 -5.62
N VAL A 163 17.64 3.58 -5.52
CA VAL A 163 18.10 2.57 -4.55
C VAL A 163 18.15 3.19 -3.15
N ASP A 164 18.66 4.42 -3.03
CA ASP A 164 18.64 5.16 -1.76
C ASP A 164 17.22 5.41 -1.28
N LEU A 165 16.34 5.84 -2.21
CA LEU A 165 14.92 6.01 -1.94
C LEU A 165 14.28 4.72 -1.42
N LEU A 166 14.53 3.59 -2.11
CA LEU A 166 13.99 2.30 -1.70
C LEU A 166 14.52 1.88 -0.32
N ARG A 167 15.81 2.04 -0.04
CA ARG A 167 16.42 1.71 1.26
C ARG A 167 15.86 2.53 2.41
N ALA A 168 15.58 3.83 2.18
CA ALA A 168 15.07 4.72 3.22
C ALA A 168 13.60 4.46 3.57
N THR A 169 12.83 3.94 2.63
CA THR A 169 11.37 3.81 2.75
C THR A 169 10.93 2.37 3.00
N PHE A 170 11.71 1.38 2.55
CA PHE A 170 11.35 -0.03 2.66
C PHE A 170 11.51 -0.56 4.09
N PRO A 171 10.62 -1.45 4.56
CA PRO A 171 9.35 -1.84 3.95
C PRO A 171 8.26 -0.77 4.13
N GLY A 172 7.25 -0.79 3.24
CA GLY A 172 6.17 0.20 3.26
C GLY A 172 5.37 0.19 4.57
N GLY A 173 4.97 1.38 5.04
CA GLY A 173 4.20 1.54 6.27
C GLY A 173 2.87 0.76 6.27
N SER A 174 2.19 0.73 5.12
CA SER A 174 0.90 0.02 4.94
C SER A 174 0.97 -1.48 5.24
N ILE A 175 2.15 -2.10 5.08
CA ILE A 175 2.37 -3.55 5.23
C ILE A 175 3.17 -3.94 6.48
N THR A 176 3.54 -2.96 7.32
CA THR A 176 4.31 -3.20 8.55
C THR A 176 3.54 -2.76 9.77
N GLY A 177 3.47 -1.44 10.01
CA GLY A 177 2.90 -0.87 11.21
C GLY A 177 3.53 0.48 11.55
N ALA A 178 3.06 1.08 12.63
CA ALA A 178 3.53 2.36 13.12
C ALA A 178 3.68 2.31 14.63
N PRO A 179 4.82 2.75 15.23
CA PRO A 179 6.09 3.09 14.57
C PRO A 179 6.73 1.90 13.86
N LYS A 180 7.30 2.11 12.66
CA LYS A 180 7.75 1.04 11.75
C LYS A 180 8.71 0.04 12.40
N ILE A 181 9.77 0.52 13.06
CA ILE A 181 10.81 -0.33 13.66
C ILE A 181 10.27 -1.18 14.80
N ARG A 182 9.36 -0.62 15.61
CA ARG A 182 8.79 -1.33 16.76
C ARG A 182 7.76 -2.39 16.37
N ALA A 183 7.09 -2.19 15.24
CA ALA A 183 6.08 -3.10 14.70
C ALA A 183 6.66 -4.30 13.94
N MET A 184 7.94 -4.24 13.52
CA MET A 184 8.67 -5.35 12.88
C MET A 184 9.37 -6.23 13.91
#